data_AF-A0AAW5FTW7-F1
#
_entry.id   AF-A0AAW5FTW7-F1
#
_cell.length_a   1.000
_cell.length_b   1.000
_cell.length_c   1.000
_cell.angle_alpha   90.00
_cell.angle_beta   90.00
_cell.angle_gamma   90.00
#
_symmetry.space_group_name_H-M   'P 1'
#
loop_
_entity.id
_entity.type
_entity.pdbx_description
1 polymer ?
#
loop_
_entity_poly.entity_id
_entity_poly.type
_entity_poly.pdbx_seq_one_letter_code
_entity_poly.pdbx_strand_id
1 'polypeptide(L)'
;MYRTPFFGTSLMNSVPLGGYTAKKIPVVDLREIAAGQSVAMAARCALRDLYDAWRLLHVRGLDWKQVKLATLAIGAATRDLNWRTASLDGYSYDANELRGKLLTVVKSDMFDKDGRPEAWRELVLAEWQERLAPLFEHDRGEMSFLDAL
;
A
#
# COMPACT_ATOMS: atom_id res chain seq x y z
N MET A 1 -6.41 -11.36 -10.97
CA MET A 1 -5.06 -11.73 -11.39
C MET A 1 -4.69 -13.05 -10.72
N TYR A 2 -4.65 -14.15 -11.45
CA TYR A 2 -4.04 -15.40 -10.96
C TYR A 2 -2.54 -15.28 -11.20
N ARG A 3 -1.77 -15.04 -10.14
CA ARG A 3 -0.31 -14.95 -10.22
C ARG A 3 0.32 -15.84 -9.16
N THR A 4 1.46 -16.41 -9.50
CA THR A 4 2.38 -17.00 -8.51
C THR A 4 3.01 -15.86 -7.71
N PRO A 5 3.05 -15.94 -6.37
CA PRO A 5 3.73 -14.93 -5.55
C PRO A 5 5.20 -14.79 -5.96
N PHE A 6 5.67 -13.56 -6.13
CA PHE A 6 7.04 -13.24 -6.56
C PHE A 6 8.08 -13.68 -5.53
N PHE A 7 7.75 -13.49 -4.25
CA PHE A 7 8.65 -13.82 -3.14
C PHE A 7 8.17 -15.04 -2.34
N GLY A 8 7.19 -15.77 -2.87
CA GLY A 8 6.61 -16.95 -2.22
C GLY A 8 5.65 -16.62 -1.08
N THR A 9 5.44 -17.60 -0.20
CA THR A 9 4.55 -17.52 0.95
C THR A 9 5.23 -18.06 2.20
N SER A 10 4.88 -17.52 3.35
CA SER A 10 5.28 -18.05 4.67
C SER A 10 4.07 -18.61 5.41
N LEU A 11 4.24 -19.74 6.11
CA LEU A 11 3.19 -20.29 6.97
C LEU A 11 3.11 -19.48 8.26
N MET A 12 1.96 -18.86 8.50
CA MET A 12 1.73 -18.02 9.69
C MET A 12 0.50 -18.51 10.47
N ASN A 13 0.52 -18.25 11.78
CA ASN A 13 -0.67 -18.40 12.60
C ASN A 13 -1.36 -17.04 12.70
N SER A 14 -2.69 -17.03 12.75
CA SER A 14 -3.43 -15.79 13.01
C SER A 14 -3.21 -15.32 14.45
N VAL A 15 -3.55 -14.06 14.72
CA VAL A 15 -3.81 -13.64 16.10
C VAL A 15 -4.99 -14.43 16.68
N PRO A 16 -5.00 -14.74 17.99
CA PRO A 16 -6.15 -15.37 18.62
C PRO A 16 -7.38 -14.47 18.56
N LEU A 17 -8.53 -15.05 18.17
CA LEU A 17 -9.84 -14.40 18.24
C LEU A 17 -10.72 -15.25 19.16
N GLY A 18 -10.84 -14.81 20.41
CA GLY A 18 -11.40 -15.64 21.48
C GLY A 18 -10.59 -16.93 21.66
N GLY A 19 -11.26 -18.08 21.63
CA GLY A 19 -10.61 -19.40 21.73
C GLY A 19 -10.08 -19.96 20.40
N TYR A 20 -10.23 -19.25 19.29
CA TYR A 20 -9.86 -19.75 17.96
C TYR A 20 -8.54 -19.13 17.48
N THR A 21 -7.73 -19.93 16.79
CA THR A 21 -6.52 -19.48 16.09
C THR A 21 -6.34 -20.31 14.83
N ALA A 22 -6.34 -19.66 13.67
CA ALA A 22 -5.99 -20.32 12.42
C ALA A 22 -4.48 -20.58 12.42
N LYS A 23 -4.06 -21.80 12.04
CA LYS A 23 -2.66 -22.22 12.11
C LYS A 23 -2.11 -22.58 10.75
N LYS A 24 -0.84 -22.28 10.53
CA LYS A 24 -0.07 -22.65 9.32
C LYS A 24 -0.78 -22.23 8.01
N ILE A 25 -1.30 -21.01 7.99
CA ILE A 25 -1.92 -20.45 6.78
C ILE A 25 -0.81 -19.89 5.89
N PRO A 26 -0.76 -20.23 4.59
CA PRO A 26 0.18 -19.60 3.67
C PRO A 26 -0.20 -18.14 3.47
N VAL A 27 0.69 -17.24 3.90
CA VAL A 27 0.56 -15.79 3.76
C VAL A 27 1.60 -15.31 2.78
N VAL A 28 1.17 -14.47 1.83
CA VAL A 28 2.05 -13.85 0.83
C VAL A 28 3.11 -12.99 1.53
N ASP A 29 4.31 -12.97 0.96
CA ASP A 29 5.40 -12.16 1.48
C ASP A 29 5.04 -10.67 1.63
N LEU A 30 5.51 -10.06 2.71
CA LEU A 30 5.16 -8.68 3.04
C LEU A 30 5.62 -7.66 1.98
N ARG A 31 6.73 -7.91 1.28
CA ARG A 31 7.20 -7.04 0.19
C ARG A 31 6.19 -6.98 -0.94
N GLU A 32 5.57 -8.11 -1.26
CA GLU A 32 4.55 -8.20 -2.31
C GLU A 32 3.20 -7.64 -1.85
N ILE A 33 2.87 -7.77 -0.56
CA ILE A 33 1.72 -7.08 0.03
C ILE A 33 1.91 -5.56 -0.04
N ALA A 34 3.08 -5.05 0.34
CA ALA A 34 3.41 -3.63 0.26
C ALA A 34 3.31 -3.11 -1.17
N ALA A 35 3.88 -3.83 -2.13
CA ALA A 35 3.77 -3.48 -3.54
C ALA A 35 2.32 -3.42 -4.04
N GLY A 36 1.51 -4.43 -3.72
CA GLY A 36 0.11 -4.47 -4.10
C GLY A 36 -0.72 -3.34 -3.50
N GLN A 37 -0.44 -2.99 -2.23
CA GLN A 37 -1.09 -1.86 -1.55
C GLN A 37 -0.66 -0.52 -2.18
N SER A 38 0.61 -0.34 -2.52
CA SER A 38 1.08 0.85 -3.25
C SER A 38 0.40 1.02 -4.61
N VAL A 39 0.25 -0.07 -5.37
CA VAL A 39 -0.47 -0.06 -6.66
C VAL A 39 -1.95 0.28 -6.48
N ALA A 40 -2.62 -0.35 -5.51
CA ALA A 40 -4.04 -0.12 -5.25
C ALA A 40 -4.30 1.33 -4.81
N MET A 41 -3.48 1.84 -3.89
CA MET A 41 -3.53 3.22 -3.43
C MET A 41 -3.35 4.20 -4.60
N ALA A 42 -2.33 3.99 -5.45
CA ALA A 42 -2.08 4.86 -6.60
C ALA A 42 -3.22 4.81 -7.64
N ALA A 43 -3.74 3.62 -7.93
CA ALA A 43 -4.79 3.49 -8.94
C ALA A 43 -6.16 4.03 -8.47
N ARG A 44 -6.47 3.96 -7.17
CA ARG A 44 -7.83 4.18 -6.65
C ARG A 44 -7.98 5.40 -5.75
N CYS A 45 -6.90 5.88 -5.16
CA CYS A 45 -6.90 6.98 -4.20
C CYS A 45 -7.98 6.81 -3.10
N ALA A 46 -8.09 5.60 -2.52
CA ALA A 46 -9.05 5.32 -1.46
C ALA A 46 -8.40 5.41 -0.07
N LEU A 47 -9.10 6.00 0.91
CA LEU A 47 -8.54 6.21 2.27
C LEU A 47 -8.12 4.93 2.99
N ARG A 48 -8.79 3.80 2.73
CA ARG A 48 -8.39 2.50 3.30
C ARG A 48 -7.07 2.01 2.72
N ASP A 49 -6.91 2.15 1.40
CA ASP A 49 -5.67 1.76 0.72
C ASP A 49 -4.51 2.67 1.20
N LEU A 50 -4.76 3.97 1.39
CA LEU A 50 -3.80 4.90 2.01
C LEU A 50 -3.43 4.45 3.44
N TYR A 51 -4.42 4.09 4.26
CA TYR A 51 -4.19 3.61 5.63
C TYR A 51 -3.33 2.35 5.67
N ASP A 52 -3.72 1.33 4.90
CA ASP A 52 -3.02 0.04 4.86
C ASP A 52 -1.58 0.22 4.39
N ALA A 53 -1.39 1.07 3.38
CA ALA A 53 -0.08 1.31 2.81
C ALA A 53 0.80 2.16 3.75
N TRP A 54 0.24 3.18 4.41
CA TRP A 54 0.93 3.95 5.48
C TRP A 54 1.37 3.05 6.65
N ARG A 55 0.54 2.09 7.05
CA ARG A 55 0.93 1.09 8.06
C ARG A 55 2.13 0.26 7.62
N LEU A 56 2.24 -0.07 6.33
CA LEU A 56 3.36 -0.82 5.77
C LEU A 56 4.64 0.01 5.69
N LEU A 57 4.56 1.34 5.49
CA LEU A 57 5.71 2.25 5.59
C LEU A 57 6.41 2.18 6.95
N HIS A 58 5.66 1.89 8.00
CA HIS A 58 6.14 1.82 9.38
C HIS A 58 6.68 0.44 9.78
N VAL A 59 6.56 -0.57 8.91
CA VAL A 59 7.13 -1.88 9.17
C VAL A 59 8.64 -1.83 8.95
N ARG A 60 9.40 -2.22 9.98
CA ARG A 60 10.86 -2.32 9.91
C ARG A 60 11.29 -3.52 9.07
N GLY A 61 12.40 -3.38 8.34
CA GLY A 61 13.03 -4.48 7.62
C GLY A 61 12.44 -4.80 6.25
N LEU A 62 11.53 -3.97 5.72
CA LEU A 62 11.11 -4.07 4.32
C LEU A 62 12.23 -3.64 3.38
N ASP A 63 12.59 -4.50 2.43
CA ASP A 63 13.49 -4.16 1.33
C ASP A 63 12.73 -3.37 0.26
N TRP A 64 12.81 -2.04 0.35
CA TRP A 64 12.11 -1.13 -0.56
C TRP A 64 12.55 -1.23 -2.02
N LYS A 65 13.76 -1.73 -2.31
CA LYS A 65 14.16 -1.98 -3.70
C LYS A 65 13.34 -3.12 -4.29
N GLN A 66 13.13 -4.19 -3.53
CA GLN A 66 12.30 -5.31 -3.95
C GLN A 66 10.82 -4.94 -4.00
N VAL A 67 10.35 -4.11 -3.05
CA VAL A 67 8.99 -3.54 -3.11
C VAL A 67 8.82 -2.76 -4.42
N LYS A 68 9.76 -1.91 -4.81
CA LYS A 68 9.70 -1.16 -6.07
C LYS A 68 9.56 -2.05 -7.29
N LEU A 69 10.40 -3.08 -7.40
CA LEU A 69 10.33 -4.02 -8.52
C LEU A 69 8.97 -4.76 -8.57
N ALA A 70 8.47 -5.18 -7.42
CA ALA A 70 7.15 -5.80 -7.34
C ALA A 70 6.02 -4.81 -7.67
N THR A 71 6.13 -3.55 -7.24
CA THR A 71 5.17 -2.47 -7.57
C THR A 71 5.12 -2.26 -9.07
N LEU A 72 6.28 -2.17 -9.73
CA LEU A 72 6.37 -2.07 -11.19
C LEU A 72 5.73 -3.25 -11.89
N ALA A 73 6.05 -4.48 -11.47
CA ALA A 73 5.49 -5.69 -12.09
C ALA A 73 3.97 -5.83 -11.89
N ILE A 74 3.46 -5.51 -10.70
CA ILE A 74 2.01 -5.53 -10.42
C ILE A 74 1.33 -4.40 -11.17
N GLY A 75 1.88 -3.19 -11.09
CA GLY A 75 1.32 -1.99 -11.69
C GLY A 75 1.25 -2.07 -13.21
N ALA A 76 2.30 -2.58 -13.85
CA ALA A 76 2.31 -2.76 -15.29
C ALA A 76 1.26 -3.78 -15.78
N ALA A 77 0.79 -4.66 -14.90
CA ALA A 77 -0.29 -5.59 -15.19
C ALA A 77 -1.70 -5.04 -14.90
N THR A 78 -1.81 -3.85 -14.29
CA THR A 78 -3.09 -3.16 -14.12
C THR A 78 -3.32 -2.16 -15.25
N ARG A 79 -4.60 -1.87 -15.54
CA ARG A 79 -5.00 -0.94 -16.62
C ARG A 79 -5.47 0.41 -16.11
N ASP A 80 -5.59 0.54 -14.79
CA ASP A 80 -6.27 1.67 -14.15
C ASP A 80 -5.36 2.91 -14.06
N LEU A 81 -4.05 2.75 -14.23
CA LEU A 81 -3.05 3.81 -14.10
C LEU A 81 -1.91 3.61 -15.11
N ASN A 82 -1.52 4.67 -15.82
CA ASN A 82 -0.33 4.64 -16.68
C ASN A 82 0.93 4.86 -15.82
N TRP A 83 1.63 3.77 -15.50
CA TRP A 83 2.82 3.79 -14.64
C TRP A 83 4.00 4.58 -15.20
N ARG A 84 4.04 4.82 -16.52
CA ARG A 84 5.09 5.64 -17.16
C ARG A 84 4.99 7.12 -16.79
N THR A 85 3.78 7.58 -16.45
CA THR A 85 3.48 8.99 -16.16
C THR A 85 2.76 9.17 -14.82
N ALA A 86 2.63 8.10 -14.03
CA ALA A 86 1.99 8.15 -12.74
C ALA A 86 2.80 9.04 -11.81
N SER A 87 2.11 9.95 -11.14
CA SER A 87 2.67 10.76 -10.05
C SER A 87 1.78 10.60 -8.82
N LEU A 88 2.31 10.89 -7.64
CA LEU A 88 1.55 11.06 -6.41
C LEU A 88 1.07 12.50 -6.21
N ASP A 89 1.41 13.41 -7.12
CA ASP A 89 0.96 14.79 -7.10
C ASP A 89 -0.54 14.89 -7.39
N GLY A 90 -1.25 15.75 -6.66
CA GLY A 90 -2.67 16.02 -6.90
C GLY A 90 -3.66 15.03 -6.26
N TYR A 91 -3.17 14.06 -5.47
CA TYR A 91 -4.07 13.20 -4.69
C TYR A 91 -4.78 14.03 -3.63
N SER A 92 -6.10 13.95 -3.63
CA SER A 92 -6.96 14.58 -2.63
C SER A 92 -8.04 13.61 -2.19
N TYR A 93 -8.46 13.69 -0.93
CA TYR A 93 -9.40 12.76 -0.34
C TYR A 93 -10.60 13.49 0.27
N ASP A 94 -11.78 12.93 0.05
CA ASP A 94 -13.03 13.44 0.60
C ASP A 94 -13.11 13.18 2.12
N ALA A 95 -13.41 14.22 2.90
CA ALA A 95 -13.65 14.12 4.32
C ALA A 95 -14.84 13.18 4.66
N ASN A 96 -15.81 13.04 3.76
CA ASN A 96 -16.91 12.09 3.94
C ASN A 96 -16.44 10.64 3.83
N GLU A 97 -15.43 10.36 3.00
CA GLU A 97 -14.86 9.02 2.91
C GLU A 97 -14.15 8.64 4.22
N LEU A 98 -13.51 9.61 4.89
CA LEU A 98 -12.84 9.40 6.16
C LEU A 98 -13.84 8.93 7.22
N ARG A 99 -14.92 9.69 7.39
CA ARG A 99 -15.95 9.40 8.41
C ARG A 99 -16.78 8.18 8.07
N GLY A 100 -17.21 8.05 6.82
CA GLY A 100 -18.13 7.02 6.37
C GLY A 100 -17.49 5.66 6.11
N LYS A 101 -16.17 5.59 5.86
CA LYS A 101 -15.46 4.34 5.60
C LYS A 101 -14.40 4.06 6.64
N LEU A 102 -13.33 4.87 6.69
CA LEU A 102 -12.15 4.51 7.50
C LEU A 102 -12.47 4.52 9.01
N LEU A 103 -13.09 5.58 9.53
CA LEU A 103 -13.41 5.69 10.96
C LEU A 103 -14.34 4.58 11.48
N THR A 104 -15.10 3.93 10.59
CA THR A 104 -16.00 2.84 10.98
C THR A 104 -15.29 1.50 11.22
N VAL A 105 -14.04 1.35 10.73
CA VAL A 105 -13.31 0.07 10.74
C VAL A 105 -11.96 0.14 11.46
N VAL A 106 -11.51 1.33 11.87
CA VAL A 106 -10.29 1.50 12.69
C VAL A 106 -10.65 1.64 14.17
N LYS A 107 -9.66 1.40 15.04
CA LYS A 107 -9.87 1.59 16.48
C LYS A 107 -10.09 3.07 16.80
N SER A 108 -10.98 3.35 17.75
CA SER A 108 -11.33 4.72 18.13
C SER A 108 -10.16 5.53 18.69
N ASP A 109 -9.19 4.87 19.31
CA ASP A 109 -8.00 5.47 19.94
C ASP A 109 -6.87 5.78 18.94
N MET A 110 -7.04 5.42 17.67
CA MET A 110 -6.00 5.56 16.66
C MET A 110 -5.55 7.01 16.46
N PHE A 111 -6.47 7.97 16.60
CA PHE A 111 -6.23 9.39 16.32
C PHE A 111 -5.92 10.22 17.59
N ASP A 112 -5.92 9.59 18.76
CA ASP A 112 -5.76 10.30 20.04
C ASP A 112 -4.41 11.01 20.15
N LYS A 113 -3.37 10.52 19.45
CA LYS A 113 -2.05 11.16 19.40
C LYS A 113 -1.95 12.33 18.42
N ASP A 114 -2.72 12.32 17.34
CA ASP A 114 -2.61 13.29 16.25
C ASP A 114 -3.69 14.39 16.32
N GLY A 115 -4.50 14.36 17.37
CA GLY A 115 -5.40 15.44 17.77
C GLY A 115 -6.73 15.46 17.02
N ARG A 116 -6.77 15.14 15.72
CA ARG A 116 -8.01 15.01 14.91
C ARG A 116 -7.82 14.11 13.66
N PRO A 117 -8.84 13.34 13.24
CA PRO A 117 -8.77 12.50 12.02
C PRO A 117 -8.36 13.23 10.74
N GLU A 118 -8.80 14.48 10.56
CA GLU A 118 -8.47 15.29 9.39
C GLU A 118 -6.99 15.69 9.37
N ALA A 119 -6.39 15.97 10.53
CA ALA A 119 -4.96 16.29 10.64
C ALA A 119 -4.10 15.05 10.37
N TRP A 120 -4.54 13.87 10.85
CA TRP A 120 -3.91 12.60 10.54
C TRP A 120 -3.86 12.34 9.03
N ARG A 121 -4.97 12.60 8.31
CA ARG A 121 -5.03 12.43 6.86
C ARG A 121 -3.95 13.22 6.12
N GLU A 122 -3.77 14.49 6.49
CA GLU A 122 -2.79 15.37 5.84
C GLU A 122 -1.36 14.91 6.13
N LEU A 123 -1.08 14.52 7.37
CA LEU A 123 0.21 13.97 7.77
C LEU A 123 0.53 12.68 7.01
N VAL A 124 -0.43 11.75 6.93
CA VAL A 124 -0.23 10.48 6.24
C VAL A 124 -0.04 10.66 4.74
N LEU A 125 -0.79 11.57 4.11
CA LEU A 125 -0.62 11.85 2.69
C LEU A 125 0.76 12.45 2.41
N ALA A 126 1.19 13.42 3.22
CA ALA A 126 2.50 14.05 3.08
C ALA A 126 3.64 13.03 3.23
N GLU A 127 3.60 12.20 4.28
CA GLU A 127 4.61 11.16 4.50
C GLU A 127 4.60 10.14 3.36
N TRP A 128 3.42 9.77 2.87
CA TRP A 128 3.30 8.83 1.76
C TRP A 128 3.91 9.37 0.47
N GLN A 129 3.57 10.61 0.11
CA GLN A 129 4.13 11.30 -1.06
C GLN A 129 5.65 11.37 -0.98
N GLU A 130 6.20 11.75 0.18
CA GLU A 130 7.64 11.84 0.39
C GLU A 130 8.33 10.47 0.29
N ARG A 131 7.87 9.49 1.07
CA ARG A 131 8.59 8.22 1.23
C ARG A 131 8.48 7.31 0.02
N LEU A 132 7.45 7.48 -0.80
CA LEU A 132 7.21 6.62 -1.96
C LEU A 132 7.34 7.31 -3.30
N ALA A 133 7.70 8.60 -3.35
CA ALA A 133 8.17 9.22 -4.59
C ALA A 133 9.18 8.33 -5.36
N PRO A 134 10.15 7.65 -4.70
CA PRO A 134 11.09 6.77 -5.42
C PRO A 134 10.44 5.57 -6.13
N LEU A 135 9.20 5.19 -5.81
CA LEU A 135 8.47 4.12 -6.52
C LEU A 135 7.96 4.58 -7.90
N PHE A 136 7.81 5.89 -8.10
CA PHE A 136 7.30 6.49 -9.33
C PHE A 136 8.42 7.10 -10.19
N GLU A 137 9.62 7.20 -9.63
CA GLU A 137 10.83 7.60 -10.34
C GLU A 137 11.49 6.40 -11.00
N HIS A 138 11.38 6.28 -12.32
CA HIS A 138 11.88 5.12 -13.06
C HIS A 138 13.28 5.35 -13.64
N ASP A 139 14.15 4.38 -13.46
CA ASP A 139 15.42 4.32 -14.19
C ASP A 139 15.20 3.87 -15.65
N ARG A 140 16.28 3.85 -16.44
CA ARG A 140 16.22 3.47 -17.86
C ARG A 140 15.71 2.05 -18.07
N GLY A 141 16.10 1.10 -17.21
CA GLY A 141 15.68 -0.29 -17.30
C GLY A 141 14.21 -0.46 -16.92
N GLU A 142 13.77 0.22 -15.87
CA GLU A 142 12.38 0.25 -15.42
C GLU A 142 11.47 0.88 -16.49
N MET A 143 11.88 1.99 -17.11
CA MET A 143 11.14 2.58 -18.23
C MET A 143 11.10 1.65 -19.45
N SER A 144 12.23 1.02 -19.80
CA SER A 144 12.27 0.07 -20.92
C SER A 144 11.36 -1.14 -20.69
N PHE A 145 11.26 -1.61 -19.44
CA PHE A 145 10.33 -2.67 -19.06
C PHE A 145 8.87 -2.22 -19.24
N LEU A 146 8.52 -1.03 -18.73
CA LEU A 146 7.18 -0.49 -18.89
C LEU A 146 6.84 -0.32 -20.37
N ASP A 147 7.75 0.22 -21.18
CA ASP A 147 7.57 0.46 -22.63
C ASP A 147 7.36 -0.82 -23.45
N ALA A 148 7.86 -1.96 -22.97
CA ALA A 148 7.70 -3.25 -23.64
C ALA A 148 6.33 -3.93 -23.41
N LEU A 149 5.45 -3.34 -22.59
CA LEU A 149 4.13 -3.83 -22.23
C LEU A 149 3.00 -2.97 -22.83
#